data_AF-A4EGS4-F1
#
_entry.id   AF-A4EGS4-F1
#
_cell.length_a   1.000
_cell.length_b   1.000
_cell.length_c   1.000
_cell.angle_alpha   90.00
_cell.angle_beta   90.00
_cell.angle_gamma   90.00
#
_symmetry.space_group_name_H-M   'P 1'
#
loop_
_entity.id
_entity.type
_entity.pdbx_description
1 polymer ?
#
loop_
_entity_poly.entity_id
_entity_poly.type
_entity_poly.pdbx_seq_one_letter_code
_entity_poly.pdbx_strand_id
1 'polypeptide(L)'
;MTSPWIASLIAIFVWWFSTGAILVAVRRADRLGTHGMTVFMGLPLLALGVWAVSASLDDATVFGAYVGFAGALAIWGWIELAFLAGVITGPQRDECPPGLIGRDRFFRAFQTVAYHELALVLGLWGLVIASDGAANRIALATYLVLFLARISAKLNLFYGVPRINTEFVPDKLSHLKSYFRRGPVTLAFPAAITLLTALLAVCAERLWTAGSDVTIVGFALLTAMAGLALLEHWLMVVPLPDAKLWRWMLPAPKTMTKEER
;
A
#
# COMPACT_ATOMS: atom_id res chain seq x y z
N MET A 1 -16.83 -3.65 -20.53
CA MET A 1 -15.65 -3.49 -19.66
C MET A 1 -14.70 -2.37 -20.10
N THR A 2 -15.09 -1.56 -21.11
CA THR A 2 -14.31 -0.45 -21.67
C THR A 2 -14.68 0.92 -21.08
N SER A 3 -15.72 0.98 -20.23
CA SER A 3 -16.12 2.23 -19.58
C SER A 3 -15.11 2.61 -18.49
N PRO A 4 -14.57 3.85 -18.51
CA PRO A 4 -13.65 4.34 -17.48
C PRO A 4 -14.23 4.22 -16.07
N TRP A 5 -15.55 4.43 -15.93
CA TRP A 5 -16.24 4.32 -14.65
C TRP A 5 -16.19 2.90 -14.08
N ILE A 6 -16.36 1.89 -14.94
CA ILE A 6 -16.29 0.49 -14.53
C ILE A 6 -14.87 0.14 -14.10
N ALA A 7 -13.86 0.58 -14.85
CA ALA A 7 -12.46 0.37 -14.51
C ALA A 7 -12.12 0.99 -13.14
N SER A 8 -12.50 2.25 -12.91
CA SER A 8 -12.29 2.93 -11.62
C SER A 8 -12.99 2.23 -10.46
N LEU A 9 -14.23 1.78 -10.64
CA LEU A 9 -14.96 1.02 -9.61
C LEU A 9 -14.29 -0.33 -9.31
N ILE A 10 -13.78 -1.02 -10.33
CA ILE A 10 -13.00 -2.24 -10.15
C ILE A 10 -11.73 -1.95 -9.35
N ALA A 11 -10.98 -0.90 -9.69
CA ALA A 11 -9.78 -0.53 -8.95
C ALA A 11 -10.08 -0.25 -7.46
N ILE A 12 -11.12 0.55 -7.18
CA ILE A 12 -11.55 0.86 -5.82
C ILE A 12 -11.97 -0.41 -5.08
N PHE A 13 -12.78 -1.26 -5.70
CA PHE A 13 -13.25 -2.50 -5.09
C PHE A 13 -12.10 -3.45 -4.79
N VAL A 14 -11.21 -3.69 -5.75
CA VAL A 14 -10.07 -4.60 -5.59
C VAL A 14 -9.11 -4.06 -4.54
N TRP A 15 -8.80 -2.76 -4.54
CA TRP A 15 -7.96 -2.14 -3.51
C TRP A 15 -8.58 -2.28 -2.12
N TRP A 16 -9.87 -1.97 -1.98
CA TRP A 16 -10.59 -2.07 -0.71
C TRP A 16 -10.62 -3.51 -0.19
N PHE A 17 -11.00 -4.44 -1.07
CA PHE A 17 -11.12 -5.85 -0.74
C PHE A 17 -9.77 -6.48 -0.40
N SER A 18 -8.72 -6.19 -1.19
CA SER A 18 -7.37 -6.72 -0.94
C SER A 18 -6.79 -6.23 0.39
N THR A 19 -6.92 -4.93 0.69
CA THR A 19 -6.51 -4.36 1.99
C THR A 19 -7.23 -5.06 3.13
N GLY A 20 -8.54 -5.27 2.99
CA GLY A 20 -9.34 -6.02 3.96
C GLY A 20 -8.91 -7.46 4.16
N ALA A 21 -8.72 -8.19 3.06
CA ALA A 21 -8.33 -9.59 3.07
C ALA A 21 -6.97 -9.79 3.76
N ILE A 22 -6.01 -8.90 3.49
CA ILE A 22 -4.69 -8.91 4.15
C ILE A 22 -4.84 -8.69 5.65
N LEU A 23 -5.59 -7.67 6.08
CA LEU A 23 -5.80 -7.39 7.50
C LEU A 23 -6.48 -8.54 8.24
N VAL A 24 -7.50 -9.17 7.63
CA VAL A 24 -8.17 -10.35 8.19
C VAL A 24 -7.21 -11.53 8.31
N ALA A 25 -6.40 -11.78 7.27
CA ALA A 25 -5.41 -12.86 7.28
C ALA A 25 -4.36 -12.66 8.38
N VAL A 26 -3.84 -11.44 8.52
CA VAL A 26 -2.84 -11.10 9.55
C VAL A 26 -3.43 -11.22 10.95
N ARG A 27 -4.65 -10.74 11.18
CA ARG A 27 -5.32 -10.87 12.49
C ARG A 27 -5.66 -12.30 12.85
N ARG A 28 -5.99 -13.13 11.85
CA ARG A 28 -6.13 -14.57 12.06
C ARG A 28 -4.78 -15.17 12.47
N ALA A 29 -3.68 -14.73 11.84
CA ALA A 29 -2.34 -15.15 12.20
C ALA A 29 -1.93 -14.70 13.61
N ASP A 30 -2.24 -13.46 14.01
CA ASP A 30 -2.00 -12.95 15.38
C ASP A 30 -2.69 -13.85 16.42
N ARG A 31 -3.95 -14.24 16.18
CA ARG A 31 -4.72 -15.12 17.09
C ARG A 31 -4.21 -16.55 17.16
N LEU A 32 -3.68 -17.09 16.06
CA LEU A 32 -3.27 -18.49 15.96
C LEU A 32 -1.75 -18.68 16.12
N GLY A 33 -0.96 -17.60 16.12
CA GLY A 33 0.50 -17.65 16.09
C GLY A 33 1.09 -18.14 14.76
N THR A 34 0.30 -18.23 13.68
CA THR A 34 0.66 -18.90 12.42
C THR A 34 1.22 -17.95 11.35
N HIS A 35 1.92 -16.89 11.73
CA HIS A 35 2.38 -15.84 10.79
C HIS A 35 3.14 -16.37 9.58
N GLY A 36 4.14 -17.24 9.81
CA GLY A 36 4.92 -17.85 8.72
C GLY A 36 4.06 -18.70 7.78
N MET A 37 3.12 -19.47 8.34
CA MET A 37 2.17 -20.27 7.55
C MET A 37 1.24 -19.39 6.71
N THR A 38 0.74 -18.28 7.26
CA THR A 38 -0.12 -17.36 6.51
C THR A 38 0.61 -16.74 5.32
N VAL A 39 1.88 -16.36 5.48
CA VAL A 39 2.71 -15.85 4.39
C VAL A 39 3.01 -16.93 3.36
N PHE A 40 3.32 -18.15 3.82
CA PHE A 40 3.54 -19.31 2.95
C PHE A 40 2.29 -19.67 2.15
N MET A 41 1.12 -19.72 2.78
CA MET A 41 -0.17 -19.93 2.12
C MET A 41 -0.53 -18.80 1.15
N GLY A 42 0.09 -17.62 1.29
CA GLY A 42 -0.02 -16.52 0.35
C GLY A 42 0.84 -16.70 -0.91
N LEU A 43 1.84 -17.60 -0.94
CA LEU A 43 2.75 -17.75 -2.09
C LEU A 43 2.04 -18.02 -3.43
N PRO A 44 0.94 -18.79 -3.50
CA PRO A 44 0.17 -18.91 -4.73
C PRO A 44 -0.31 -17.56 -5.29
N LEU A 45 -0.65 -16.59 -4.43
CA LEU A 45 -1.02 -15.24 -4.88
C LEU A 45 0.16 -14.53 -5.56
N LEU A 46 1.37 -14.65 -5.00
CA LEU A 46 2.58 -14.10 -5.61
C LEU A 46 2.86 -14.77 -6.96
N ALA A 47 2.81 -16.10 -7.02
CA ALA A 47 3.05 -16.86 -8.25
C ALA A 47 2.03 -16.51 -9.34
N LEU A 48 0.74 -16.43 -8.99
CA LEU A 48 -0.31 -15.98 -9.89
C LEU A 48 -0.11 -14.51 -10.32
N GLY A 49 0.39 -13.66 -9.42
CA GLY A 49 0.71 -12.27 -9.72
C GLY A 49 1.83 -12.15 -10.76
N VAL A 50 2.92 -12.89 -10.57
CA VAL A 50 4.04 -12.95 -11.53
C VAL A 50 3.58 -13.51 -12.88
N TRP A 51 2.80 -14.59 -12.86
CA TRP A 51 2.22 -15.15 -14.08
C TRP A 51 1.31 -14.15 -14.80
N ALA A 52 0.41 -13.49 -14.08
CA ALA A 52 -0.50 -12.48 -14.63
C ALA A 52 0.28 -11.31 -15.26
N VAL A 53 1.31 -10.79 -14.56
CA VAL A 53 2.19 -9.77 -15.13
C VAL A 53 2.82 -10.30 -16.42
N SER A 54 3.46 -11.47 -16.39
CA SER A 54 4.13 -12.02 -17.57
C SER A 54 3.18 -12.22 -18.77
N ALA A 55 1.96 -12.69 -18.52
CA ALA A 55 0.94 -12.87 -19.55
C ALA A 55 0.41 -11.53 -20.09
N SER A 56 0.46 -10.46 -19.29
CA SER A 56 -0.03 -9.14 -19.68
C SER A 56 0.95 -8.33 -20.53
N LEU A 57 2.26 -8.62 -20.47
CA LEU A 57 3.30 -7.77 -21.07
C LEU A 57 3.14 -7.60 -22.59
N ASP A 58 2.83 -8.70 -23.27
CA ASP A 58 2.64 -8.73 -24.73
C ASP A 58 1.17 -8.55 -25.13
N ASP A 59 0.25 -8.59 -24.16
CA ASP A 59 -1.18 -8.41 -24.40
C ASP A 59 -1.56 -6.92 -24.37
N ALA A 60 -1.57 -6.31 -25.56
CA ALA A 60 -2.00 -4.93 -25.80
C ALA A 60 -3.53 -4.76 -25.84
N THR A 61 -4.31 -5.67 -25.25
CA THR A 61 -5.77 -5.54 -25.16
C THR A 61 -6.23 -4.99 -23.81
N VAL A 62 -7.54 -4.68 -23.73
CA VAL A 62 -8.19 -4.27 -22.48
C VAL A 62 -8.07 -5.36 -21.42
N PHE A 63 -8.10 -6.63 -21.82
CA PHE A 63 -7.94 -7.75 -20.89
C PHE A 63 -6.52 -7.74 -20.30
N GLY A 64 -5.49 -7.60 -21.14
CA GLY A 64 -4.11 -7.44 -20.69
C GLY A 64 -3.94 -6.30 -19.69
N ALA A 65 -4.62 -5.16 -19.87
CA ALA A 65 -4.57 -4.05 -18.90
C ALA A 65 -5.10 -4.45 -17.51
N TYR A 66 -6.25 -5.15 -17.44
CA TYR A 66 -6.79 -5.64 -16.17
C TYR A 66 -5.92 -6.73 -15.54
N VAL A 67 -5.41 -7.65 -16.35
CA VAL A 67 -4.54 -8.74 -15.88
C VAL A 67 -3.23 -8.17 -15.32
N GLY A 68 -2.60 -7.21 -16.00
CA GLY A 68 -1.39 -6.55 -15.53
C GLY A 68 -1.62 -5.76 -14.24
N PHE A 69 -2.75 -5.04 -14.15
CA PHE A 69 -3.17 -4.35 -12.92
C PHE A 69 -3.36 -5.32 -11.75
N ALA A 70 -4.13 -6.39 -11.95
CA ALA A 70 -4.37 -7.40 -10.92
C ALA A 70 -3.09 -8.13 -10.51
N GLY A 71 -2.20 -8.42 -11.47
CA GLY A 71 -0.90 -9.03 -11.24
C GLY A 71 0.01 -8.15 -10.38
N ALA A 72 0.10 -6.85 -10.69
CA ALA A 72 0.84 -5.89 -9.89
C ALA A 72 0.32 -5.80 -8.45
N LEU A 73 -1.01 -5.77 -8.27
CA LEU A 73 -1.64 -5.80 -6.95
C LEU A 73 -1.41 -7.10 -6.19
N ALA A 74 -1.37 -8.24 -6.87
CA ALA A 74 -1.10 -9.53 -6.24
C ALA A 74 0.35 -9.63 -5.73
N ILE A 75 1.33 -9.19 -6.54
CA ILE A 75 2.74 -9.12 -6.13
C ILE A 75 2.89 -8.17 -4.95
N TRP A 76 2.35 -6.96 -5.07
CA TRP A 76 2.37 -5.95 -4.01
C TRP A 76 1.70 -6.48 -2.73
N GLY A 77 0.49 -7.00 -2.85
CA GLY A 77 -0.32 -7.48 -1.74
C GLY A 77 0.34 -8.62 -0.97
N TRP A 78 1.07 -9.52 -1.65
CA TRP A 78 1.83 -10.56 -0.96
C TRP A 78 3.01 -9.99 -0.16
N ILE A 79 3.75 -9.02 -0.72
CA ILE A 79 4.85 -8.35 0.00
C ILE A 79 4.32 -7.64 1.25
N GLU A 80 3.16 -6.99 1.14
CA GLU A 80 2.48 -6.33 2.24
C GLU A 80 1.96 -7.30 3.30
N LEU A 81 1.40 -8.44 2.87
CA LEU A 81 1.02 -9.53 3.78
C LEU A 81 2.23 -10.03 4.57
N ALA A 82 3.38 -10.22 3.91
CA ALA A 82 4.61 -10.68 4.54
C ALA A 82 5.18 -9.67 5.53
N PHE A 83 5.05 -8.37 5.24
CA PHE A 83 5.43 -7.29 6.15
C PHE A 83 4.50 -7.21 7.36
N LEU A 84 3.19 -7.15 7.15
CA LEU A 84 2.19 -7.04 8.22
C LEU A 84 2.18 -8.28 9.12
N ALA A 85 2.47 -9.47 8.59
CA ALA A 85 2.66 -10.68 9.37
C ALA A 85 3.96 -10.69 10.20
N GLY A 86 4.86 -9.71 10.02
CA GLY A 86 6.12 -9.61 10.74
C GLY A 86 7.23 -10.52 10.21
N VAL A 87 7.06 -11.13 9.02
CA VAL A 87 8.03 -12.06 8.43
C VAL A 87 9.14 -11.31 7.70
N ILE A 88 8.78 -10.35 6.85
CA ILE A 88 9.71 -9.50 6.09
C ILE A 88 9.62 -8.09 6.67
N THR A 89 10.34 -7.81 7.75
CA THR A 89 10.36 -6.49 8.41
C THR A 89 11.72 -5.83 8.27
N GLY A 90 12.56 -5.93 9.29
CA GLY A 90 13.91 -5.40 9.28
C GLY A 90 14.75 -6.03 10.40
N PRO A 91 16.06 -5.80 10.40
CA PRO A 91 16.96 -6.29 11.45
C PRO A 91 16.61 -5.76 12.84
N GLN A 92 16.08 -4.53 12.94
CA GLN A 92 15.72 -3.94 14.22
C GLN A 92 14.27 -4.28 14.58
N ARG A 93 14.07 -4.95 15.73
CA ARG A 93 12.73 -5.33 16.22
C ARG A 93 12.36 -4.73 17.57
N ASP A 94 13.28 -3.99 18.19
CA ASP A 94 13.03 -3.32 19.46
C ASP A 94 12.42 -1.93 19.24
N GLU A 95 11.71 -1.46 20.27
CA GLU A 95 11.22 -0.09 20.38
C GLU A 95 12.37 0.93 20.27
N CYS A 96 12.03 2.15 19.83
CA CYS A 96 12.98 3.24 19.73
C CYS A 96 13.48 3.64 21.13
N PRO A 97 14.80 3.58 21.39
CA PRO A 97 15.33 4.06 22.66
C PRO A 97 15.00 5.53 22.91
N PRO A 98 14.80 5.90 24.19
CA PRO A 98 14.57 7.29 24.56
C PRO A 98 15.79 8.14 24.20
N GLY A 99 15.55 9.36 23.69
CA GLY A 99 16.60 10.34 23.41
C GLY A 99 17.24 10.27 22.01
N LEU A 100 16.91 9.28 21.17
CA LEU A 100 17.35 9.28 19.78
C LEU A 100 16.64 10.40 18.98
N ILE A 101 17.44 11.24 18.32
CA ILE A 101 16.96 12.36 17.53
C ILE A 101 17.60 12.38 16.14
N GLY A 102 17.01 13.16 15.23
CA GLY A 102 17.59 13.43 13.92
C GLY A 102 17.87 12.18 13.08
N ARG A 103 19.11 12.08 12.56
CA ARG A 103 19.54 11.05 11.61
C ARG A 103 19.60 9.66 12.24
N ASP A 104 20.06 9.54 13.48
CA ASP A 104 20.21 8.24 14.15
C ASP A 104 18.85 7.59 14.38
N ARG A 105 17.85 8.40 14.75
CA ARG A 105 16.46 7.95 14.82
C ARG A 105 15.93 7.50 13.46
N PHE A 106 16.27 8.23 12.39
CA PHE A 106 15.85 7.89 11.03
C PHE A 106 16.44 6.56 10.56
N PHE A 107 17.76 6.37 10.69
CA PHE A 107 18.41 5.12 10.29
C PHE A 107 17.87 3.94 11.10
N ARG A 108 17.64 4.12 12.40
CA ARG A 108 17.04 3.06 13.22
C ARG A 108 15.60 2.75 12.81
N ALA A 109 14.79 3.76 12.50
CA ALA A 109 13.44 3.55 11.96
C ALA A 109 13.46 2.88 10.58
N PHE A 110 14.44 3.20 9.74
CA PHE A 110 14.61 2.52 8.45
C PHE A 110 15.00 1.05 8.66
N GLN A 111 15.86 0.76 9.63
CA GLN A 111 16.26 -0.61 9.99
C GLN A 111 15.11 -1.48 10.51
N THR A 112 13.98 -0.93 10.95
CA THR A 112 12.82 -1.75 11.32
C THR A 112 12.01 -2.22 10.12
N VAL A 113 12.14 -1.55 8.98
CA VAL A 113 11.40 -1.83 7.73
C VAL A 113 12.30 -2.20 6.54
N ALA A 114 13.62 -2.25 6.73
CA ALA A 114 14.60 -2.33 5.64
C ALA A 114 14.41 -3.54 4.70
N TYR A 115 14.07 -4.72 5.23
CA TYR A 115 13.84 -5.91 4.38
C TYR A 115 12.55 -5.78 3.58
N HIS A 116 11.53 -5.14 4.14
CA HIS A 116 10.31 -4.83 3.41
C HIS A 116 10.55 -3.81 2.30
N GLU A 117 11.32 -2.74 2.56
CA GLU A 117 11.70 -1.79 1.49
C GLU A 117 12.51 -2.48 0.39
N LEU A 118 13.44 -3.36 0.77
CA LEU A 118 14.20 -4.13 -0.21
C LEU A 118 13.29 -5.02 -1.05
N ALA A 119 12.30 -5.70 -0.44
CA ALA A 119 11.33 -6.51 -1.18
C ALA A 119 10.49 -5.67 -2.16
N LEU A 120 10.05 -4.47 -1.76
CA LEU A 120 9.33 -3.55 -2.65
C LEU A 120 10.21 -3.06 -3.80
N VAL A 121 11.48 -2.72 -3.53
CA VAL A 121 12.43 -2.30 -4.56
C VAL A 121 12.74 -3.44 -5.52
N LEU A 122 12.93 -4.66 -5.03
CA LEU A 122 13.15 -5.84 -5.87
C LEU A 122 11.93 -6.14 -6.75
N GLY A 123 10.71 -6.01 -6.21
CA GLY A 123 9.48 -6.15 -6.98
C GLY A 123 9.37 -5.10 -8.09
N LEU A 124 9.65 -3.84 -7.77
CA LEU A 124 9.69 -2.75 -8.77
C LEU A 124 10.76 -3.00 -9.82
N TRP A 125 11.97 -3.40 -9.42
CA TRP A 125 13.07 -3.66 -10.33
C TRP A 125 12.78 -4.82 -11.28
N GLY A 126 12.19 -5.91 -10.77
CA GLY A 126 11.70 -7.02 -11.59
C GLY A 126 10.67 -6.57 -12.61
N LEU A 127 9.73 -5.70 -12.23
CA LEU A 127 8.74 -5.13 -13.16
C LEU A 127 9.36 -4.20 -14.20
N VAL A 128 10.38 -3.42 -13.84
CA VAL A 128 11.10 -2.56 -14.78
C VAL A 128 11.80 -3.41 -15.85
N ILE A 129 12.51 -4.46 -15.44
CA ILE A 129 13.18 -5.38 -16.37
C ILE A 129 12.16 -6.08 -17.25
N ALA A 130 11.09 -6.62 -16.65
CA ALA A 130 10.07 -7.36 -17.39
C ALA A 130 9.27 -6.47 -18.36
N SER A 131 9.08 -5.18 -18.03
CA SER A 131 8.32 -4.23 -18.86
C SER A 131 9.16 -3.51 -19.91
N ASP A 132 10.46 -3.80 -19.99
CA ASP A 132 11.31 -3.22 -21.02
C ASP A 132 10.91 -3.76 -22.40
N GLY A 133 10.70 -2.86 -23.36
CA GLY A 133 10.15 -3.23 -24.68
C GLY A 133 8.70 -3.75 -24.71
N ALA A 134 8.04 -3.94 -23.56
CA ALA A 134 6.68 -4.51 -23.49
C ALA A 134 5.62 -3.57 -24.08
N ALA A 135 4.61 -4.16 -24.72
CA ALA A 135 3.48 -3.45 -25.31
C ALA A 135 2.54 -2.88 -24.25
N ASN A 136 2.42 -3.56 -23.10
CA ASN A 136 1.58 -3.16 -21.99
C ASN A 136 2.42 -2.90 -20.74
N ARG A 137 2.34 -1.66 -20.23
CA ARG A 137 3.11 -1.19 -19.05
C ARG A 137 2.23 -0.88 -17.84
N ILE A 138 0.97 -1.31 -17.85
CA ILE A 138 0.01 -1.01 -16.77
C ILE A 138 0.44 -1.64 -15.45
N ALA A 139 1.01 -2.85 -15.47
CA ALA A 139 1.53 -3.49 -14.26
C ALA A 139 2.62 -2.65 -13.58
N LEU A 140 3.62 -2.21 -14.36
CA LEU A 140 4.70 -1.34 -13.87
C LEU A 140 4.16 -0.02 -13.34
N ALA A 141 3.29 0.65 -14.09
CA ALA A 141 2.71 1.93 -13.68
C ALA A 141 1.89 1.79 -12.39
N THR A 142 1.11 0.72 -12.25
CA THR A 142 0.31 0.44 -11.05
C THR A 142 1.22 0.24 -9.84
N TYR A 143 2.25 -0.59 -9.99
CA TYR A 143 3.21 -0.84 -8.92
C TYR A 143 3.97 0.43 -8.52
N LEU A 144 4.32 1.28 -9.49
CA LEU A 144 5.01 2.55 -9.23
C LEU A 144 4.13 3.52 -8.43
N VAL A 145 2.85 3.63 -8.76
CA VAL A 145 1.88 4.44 -7.98
C VAL A 145 1.84 3.98 -6.53
N LEU A 146 1.72 2.66 -6.31
CA LEU A 146 1.70 2.05 -4.98
C LEU A 146 3.03 2.28 -4.23
N PHE A 147 4.15 2.12 -4.93
CA PHE A 147 5.49 2.31 -4.39
C PHE A 147 5.69 3.74 -3.87
N LEU A 148 5.39 4.73 -4.71
CA LEU A 148 5.51 6.13 -4.33
C LEU A 148 4.59 6.48 -3.15
N ALA A 149 3.31 6.06 -3.22
CA ALA A 149 2.35 6.27 -2.15
C ALA A 149 2.78 5.64 -0.82
N ARG A 150 3.41 4.46 -0.86
CA ARG A 150 3.88 3.76 0.33
C ARG A 150 5.08 4.44 0.97
N ILE A 151 6.05 4.87 0.17
CA ILE A 151 7.22 5.61 0.66
C ILE A 151 6.79 6.94 1.27
N SER A 152 5.92 7.70 0.58
CA SER A 152 5.43 8.98 1.11
C SER A 152 4.63 8.81 2.40
N ALA A 153 3.80 7.78 2.51
CA ALA A 153 3.06 7.46 3.72
C ALA A 153 4.00 7.17 4.92
N LYS A 154 5.02 6.33 4.72
CA LYS A 154 6.00 6.01 5.78
C LYS A 154 6.78 7.24 6.24
N LEU A 155 7.20 8.09 5.31
CA LEU A 155 7.88 9.35 5.63
C LEU A 155 6.97 10.29 6.42
N ASN A 156 5.70 10.42 6.03
CA ASN A 156 4.72 11.22 6.77
C ASN A 156 4.53 10.71 8.21
N LEU A 157 4.40 9.40 8.40
CA LEU A 157 4.29 8.79 9.73
C LEU A 157 5.56 8.99 10.58
N PHE A 158 6.74 8.95 9.95
CA PHE A 158 8.02 9.16 10.64
C PHE A 158 8.24 10.62 11.07
N TYR A 159 8.01 11.57 10.16
CA TYR A 159 8.26 13.00 10.41
C TYR A 159 7.19 13.64 11.27
N GLY A 160 5.94 13.25 11.08
CA GLY A 160 4.85 13.69 11.92
C GLY A 160 3.57 13.97 11.15
N VAL A 161 2.48 13.34 11.60
CA VAL A 161 1.11 13.66 11.18
C VAL A 161 0.18 13.76 12.39
N PRO A 162 -0.90 14.57 12.31
CA PRO A 162 -1.85 14.76 13.42
C PRO A 162 -2.56 13.46 13.82
N ARG A 163 -2.83 12.60 12.84
CA ARG A 163 -3.58 11.36 13.03
C ARG A 163 -2.81 10.16 12.52
N ILE A 164 -2.71 9.16 13.39
CA ILE A 164 -2.08 7.87 13.10
C ILE A 164 -3.07 6.79 13.51
N ASN A 165 -3.47 5.96 12.56
CA ASN A 165 -4.38 4.86 12.81
C ASN A 165 -3.61 3.64 13.31
N THR A 166 -3.16 3.70 14.56
CA THR A 166 -2.39 2.62 15.21
C THR A 166 -3.18 1.32 15.36
N GLU A 167 -4.49 1.34 15.13
CA GLU A 167 -5.39 0.18 15.16
C GLU A 167 -5.22 -0.76 13.95
N PHE A 168 -4.64 -0.28 12.85
CA PHE A 168 -4.31 -1.12 11.69
C PHE A 168 -2.94 -1.79 11.81
N VAL A 169 -2.14 -1.43 12.81
CA VAL A 169 -0.81 -1.99 13.04
C VAL A 169 -0.95 -3.31 13.80
N PRO A 170 -0.56 -4.46 13.21
CA PRO A 170 -0.60 -5.76 13.85
C PRO A 170 0.32 -5.87 15.07
N ASP A 171 0.07 -6.86 15.92
CA ASP A 171 0.78 -7.00 17.20
C ASP A 171 2.28 -7.25 17.00
N LYS A 172 2.68 -7.99 15.96
CA LYS A 172 4.09 -8.20 15.58
C LYS A 172 4.83 -6.92 15.19
N LEU A 173 4.10 -5.88 14.78
CA LEU A 173 4.63 -4.58 14.39
C LEU A 173 4.40 -3.50 15.46
N SER A 174 3.99 -3.89 16.67
CA SER A 174 3.76 -2.96 17.79
C SER A 174 4.96 -2.05 18.06
N HIS A 175 6.20 -2.56 17.94
CA HIS A 175 7.42 -1.78 18.09
C HIS A 175 7.51 -0.58 17.13
N LEU A 176 6.91 -0.66 15.93
CA LEU A 176 6.90 0.45 14.97
C LEU A 176 6.16 1.67 15.49
N LYS A 177 5.19 1.49 16.39
CA LYS A 177 4.43 2.59 16.99
C LYS A 177 5.34 3.57 17.74
N SER A 178 6.46 3.11 18.30
CA SER A 178 7.46 3.95 18.97
C SER A 178 8.24 4.86 18.00
N TYR A 179 8.32 4.50 16.72
CA TYR A 179 8.98 5.29 15.67
C TYR A 179 8.02 6.26 14.97
N PHE A 180 6.72 6.12 15.19
CA PHE A 180 5.72 7.05 14.66
C PHE A 180 5.67 8.32 15.50
N ARG A 181 5.58 9.48 14.83
CA ARG A 181 5.48 10.76 15.51
C ARG A 181 4.09 11.33 15.32
N ARG A 182 3.32 11.44 16.41
CA ARG A 182 2.09 12.23 16.39
C ARG A 182 2.44 13.70 16.62
N GLY A 183 2.08 14.57 15.69
CA GLY A 183 2.53 15.97 15.75
C GLY A 183 1.95 16.86 14.66
N PRO A 184 2.40 18.12 14.57
CA PRO A 184 1.99 19.03 13.51
C PRO A 184 2.44 18.52 12.15
N VAL A 185 1.75 18.98 11.11
CA VAL A 185 2.07 18.67 9.72
C VAL A 185 3.49 19.17 9.41
N THR A 186 4.36 18.28 8.96
CA THR A 186 5.73 18.59 8.55
C THR A 186 5.81 18.81 7.03
N LEU A 187 6.93 19.34 6.53
CA LEU A 187 7.16 19.55 5.09
C LEU A 187 7.05 18.27 4.23
N ALA A 188 7.18 17.09 4.84
CA ALA A 188 6.97 15.82 4.17
C ALA A 188 5.55 15.69 3.60
N PHE A 189 4.55 16.24 4.29
CA PHE A 189 3.16 16.12 3.89
C PHE A 189 2.83 16.97 2.65
N PRO A 190 3.12 18.29 2.59
CA PRO A 190 2.95 19.07 1.36
C PRO A 190 3.72 18.46 0.18
N ALA A 191 4.95 17.99 0.39
CA ALA A 191 5.72 17.34 -0.67
C ALA A 191 5.02 16.07 -1.19
N ALA A 192 4.52 15.21 -0.29
CA ALA A 192 3.77 14.02 -0.64
C ALA A 192 2.47 14.35 -1.40
N ILE A 193 1.70 15.33 -0.90
CA ILE A 193 0.45 15.75 -1.54
C ILE A 193 0.71 16.35 -2.92
N THR A 194 1.73 17.19 -3.09
CA THR A 194 2.09 17.75 -4.40
C THR A 194 2.48 16.64 -5.38
N LEU A 195 3.31 15.69 -4.94
CA LEU A 195 3.71 14.56 -5.78
C LEU A 195 2.50 13.70 -6.20
N LEU A 196 1.63 13.33 -5.26
CA LEU A 196 0.45 12.49 -5.54
C LEU A 196 -0.60 13.24 -6.37
N THR A 197 -0.75 14.54 -6.15
CA THR A 197 -1.66 15.39 -6.95
C THR A 197 -1.13 15.52 -8.38
N ALA A 198 0.18 15.71 -8.56
CA ALA A 198 0.80 15.73 -9.89
C ALA A 198 0.63 14.39 -10.61
N LEU A 199 0.85 13.27 -9.90
CA LEU A 199 0.64 11.93 -10.44
C LEU A 199 -0.81 11.71 -10.86
N LEU A 200 -1.76 12.09 -10.02
CA LEU A 200 -3.19 12.04 -10.33
C LEU A 200 -3.54 12.90 -11.54
N ALA A 201 -3.03 14.13 -11.61
CA ALA A 201 -3.28 15.05 -12.71
C ALA A 201 -2.74 14.48 -14.03
N VAL A 202 -1.51 13.94 -14.04
CA VAL A 202 -0.92 13.28 -15.21
C VAL A 202 -1.77 12.08 -15.63
N CYS A 203 -2.19 11.22 -14.71
CA CYS A 203 -3.05 10.07 -15.05
C CYS A 203 -4.40 10.52 -15.61
N ALA A 204 -5.01 11.56 -15.03
CA ALA A 204 -6.30 12.09 -15.48
C ALA A 204 -6.20 12.78 -16.84
N GLU A 205 -5.14 13.54 -17.11
CA GLU A 205 -4.87 14.16 -18.40
C GLU A 205 -4.67 13.08 -19.49
N ARG A 206 -3.88 12.04 -19.17
CA ARG A 206 -3.67 10.91 -20.07
C ARG A 206 -4.94 10.11 -20.32
N LEU A 207 -5.82 10.01 -19.32
CA LEU A 207 -7.15 9.43 -19.49
C LEU A 207 -8.02 10.28 -20.42
N TRP A 208 -7.99 11.61 -20.27
CA TRP A 208 -8.79 12.53 -21.08
C TRP A 208 -8.36 12.54 -22.56
N THR A 209 -7.06 12.38 -22.80
CA THR A 209 -6.47 12.37 -24.14
C THR A 209 -6.35 10.97 -24.74
N ALA A 210 -6.84 9.93 -24.05
CA ALA A 210 -6.72 8.55 -24.47
C ALA A 210 -7.56 8.28 -25.75
N GLY A 211 -6.89 7.83 -26.81
CA GLY A 211 -7.53 7.53 -28.10
C GLY A 211 -7.93 6.06 -28.30
N SER A 212 -7.57 5.17 -27.37
CA SER A 212 -7.88 3.73 -27.46
C SER A 212 -8.50 3.20 -26.16
N ASP A 213 -9.37 2.19 -26.28
CA ASP A 213 -10.04 1.55 -25.14
C ASP A 213 -9.04 1.03 -24.09
N VAL A 214 -7.89 0.51 -24.54
CA VAL A 214 -6.82 -0.02 -23.69
C VAL A 214 -6.22 1.08 -22.84
N THR A 215 -5.89 2.21 -23.47
CA THR A 215 -5.36 3.39 -22.77
C THR A 215 -6.39 4.02 -21.84
N ILE A 216 -7.66 4.05 -22.23
CA ILE A 216 -8.76 4.54 -21.39
C ILE A 216 -8.86 3.70 -20.12
N VAL A 217 -8.93 2.37 -20.25
CA VAL A 217 -9.04 1.47 -19.09
C VAL A 217 -7.79 1.57 -18.21
N GLY A 218 -6.60 1.50 -18.82
CA GLY A 218 -5.34 1.57 -18.10
C GLY A 218 -5.19 2.85 -17.27
N PHE A 219 -5.44 4.02 -17.88
CA PHE A 219 -5.35 5.29 -17.15
C PHE A 219 -6.51 5.51 -16.18
N ALA A 220 -7.70 4.93 -16.41
CA ALA A 220 -8.78 4.96 -15.43
C ALA A 220 -8.40 4.19 -14.15
N LEU A 221 -7.81 3.00 -14.29
CA LEU A 221 -7.27 2.22 -13.15
C LEU A 221 -6.21 3.02 -12.39
N LEU A 222 -5.23 3.59 -13.10
CA LEU A 222 -4.15 4.37 -12.48
C LEU A 222 -4.66 5.65 -11.80
N THR A 223 -5.61 6.36 -12.43
CA THR A 223 -6.25 7.55 -11.86
C THR A 223 -6.99 7.21 -10.57
N ALA A 224 -7.74 6.11 -10.55
CA ALA A 224 -8.42 5.64 -9.34
C ALA A 224 -7.41 5.30 -8.22
N MET A 225 -6.32 4.59 -8.53
CA MET A 225 -5.27 4.26 -7.56
C MET A 225 -4.56 5.49 -7.01
N ALA A 226 -4.17 6.44 -7.87
CA ALA A 226 -3.56 7.69 -7.46
C ALA A 226 -4.51 8.54 -6.61
N GLY A 227 -5.80 8.56 -6.97
CA GLY A 227 -6.85 9.24 -6.21
C GLY A 227 -7.05 8.64 -4.82
N LEU A 228 -7.06 7.30 -4.71
CA LEU A 228 -7.13 6.61 -3.42
C LEU A 228 -5.90 6.89 -2.56
N ALA A 229 -4.70 6.83 -3.15
CA ALA A 229 -3.47 7.15 -2.45
C ALA A 229 -3.47 8.60 -1.93
N LEU A 230 -3.90 9.55 -2.77
CA LEU A 230 -4.03 10.95 -2.37
C LEU A 230 -5.04 11.12 -1.23
N LEU A 231 -6.20 10.44 -1.32
CA LEU A 231 -7.22 10.47 -0.28
C LEU A 231 -6.69 9.91 1.04
N GLU A 232 -5.98 8.78 1.01
CA GLU A 232 -5.36 8.17 2.21
C GLU A 232 -4.41 9.15 2.90
N HIS A 233 -3.63 9.91 2.13
CA HIS A 233 -2.74 10.92 2.68
C HIS A 233 -3.51 12.05 3.34
N TRP A 234 -4.57 12.57 2.70
CA TRP A 234 -5.43 13.58 3.32
C TRP A 234 -6.06 13.09 4.63
N LEU A 235 -6.44 11.82 4.73
CA LEU A 235 -6.99 11.23 5.96
C LEU A 235 -6.00 11.20 7.14
N MET A 236 -4.69 11.30 6.89
CA MET A 236 -3.68 11.44 7.95
C MET A 236 -3.72 12.83 8.65
N VAL A 237 -4.32 13.83 7.99
CA VAL A 237 -4.40 15.21 8.49
C VAL A 237 -5.84 15.63 8.82
N VAL A 238 -6.80 15.26 7.97
CA VAL A 238 -8.21 15.65 8.14
C VAL A 238 -8.85 14.79 9.24
N PRO A 239 -9.60 15.38 10.19
CA PRO A 239 -10.24 14.65 11.29
C PRO A 239 -11.50 13.89 10.85
N LEU A 240 -11.43 13.08 9.79
CA LEU A 240 -12.51 12.20 9.35
C LEU A 240 -12.41 10.84 10.04
N PRO A 241 -13.47 10.26 10.60
CA PRO A 241 -13.42 8.96 11.26
C PRO A 241 -13.32 7.82 10.22
N ASP A 242 -12.17 7.71 9.56
CA ASP A 242 -11.81 6.65 8.62
C ASP A 242 -11.87 5.24 9.23
N ALA A 243 -11.55 5.10 10.51
CA ALA A 243 -11.79 3.88 11.29
C ALA A 243 -13.26 3.41 11.23
N LYS A 244 -14.23 4.32 11.04
CA LYS A 244 -15.64 3.93 10.88
C LYS A 244 -15.91 3.23 9.54
N LEU A 245 -15.19 3.59 8.47
CA LEU A 245 -15.32 2.92 7.16
C LEU A 245 -14.86 1.45 7.24
N TRP A 246 -13.89 1.18 8.12
CA TRP A 246 -13.33 -0.15 8.36
C TRP A 246 -13.81 -0.79 9.67
N ARG A 247 -14.87 -0.27 10.30
CA ARG A 247 -15.30 -0.68 11.66
C ARG A 247 -15.72 -2.14 11.75
N TRP A 248 -16.20 -2.70 10.64
CA TRP A 248 -16.52 -4.12 10.54
C TRP A 248 -15.27 -5.02 10.60
N MET A 249 -14.08 -4.45 10.38
CA MET A 249 -12.80 -5.15 10.47
C MET A 249 -12.05 -4.88 11.78
N LEU A 250 -12.34 -3.80 12.52
CA LEU A 250 -11.62 -3.41 13.74
C LEU A 250 -12.07 -4.24 14.97
N PRO A 251 -11.23 -4.45 16.00
CA PRO A 251 -11.65 -5.13 17.22
C PRO A 251 -12.78 -4.34 17.88
N ALA A 252 -13.71 -5.03 18.54
CA ALA A 252 -14.68 -4.34 19.40
C ALA A 252 -13.91 -3.49 20.43
N PRO A 253 -14.31 -2.23 20.67
CA PRO A 253 -13.69 -1.41 21.70
C PRO A 253 -13.71 -2.21 23.01
N LYS A 254 -12.57 -2.28 23.72
CA LYS A 254 -12.58 -2.76 25.10
C LYS A 254 -13.58 -1.89 25.85
N THR A 255 -14.72 -2.46 26.24
CA THR A 255 -15.65 -1.83 27.15
C THR A 255 -14.89 -1.62 28.44
N MET A 256 -14.48 -0.37 28.72
CA MET A 256 -13.96 -0.02 30.04
C MET A 256 -15.05 -0.35 31.05
N THR A 257 -14.77 -1.26 31.97
CA THR A 257 -15.66 -1.61 33.05
C THR A 257 -15.84 -0.38 33.93
N LYS A 258 -17.05 -0.19 34.44
CA LYS A 258 -17.53 1.02 35.14
C LYS A 258 -16.75 1.39 36.43
N GLU A 259 -15.73 0.62 36.79
CA GLU A 259 -14.87 0.83 37.95
C GLU A 259 -13.64 1.71 37.67
N GLU A 260 -13.30 1.96 36.41
CA GLU A 260 -12.15 2.81 36.02
C GLU A 260 -12.55 4.25 35.57
N ARG A 261 -13.76 4.70 35.91
CA ARG A 261 -14.27 6.03 35.53
C ARG A 261 -14.45 6.95 36.73
#